data_AF-A0A4V1CG81-F1
#
_entry.id   AF-A0A4V1CG81-F1
#
_cell.length_a   1.000
_cell.length_b   1.000
_cell.length_c   1.000
_cell.angle_alpha   90.00
_cell.angle_beta   90.00
_cell.angle_gamma   90.00
#
_symmetry.space_group_name_H-M   'P 1'
#
loop_
_entity.id
_entity.type
_entity.pdbx_description
1 polymer ?
#
loop_
_entity_poly.entity_id
_entity_poly.type
_entity_poly.pdbx_seq_one_letter_code
_entity_poly.pdbx_strand_id
1 'polypeptide(L)'
;MTATIRADGMEWPLQTYLDAMSFSRVDPFSLPAIDGQVRVTTVSLSGELAPSTYASQVRWHDVLAFRPIANGLESSPCDICGEPVMRIDFHSQCASCEDAGEYGW
;
A
#
# COMPACT_ATOMS: atom_id res chain seq x y z
N MET A 1 -4.14 -28.29 -0.86
CA MET A 1 -3.31 -27.57 0.13
C MET A 1 -4.01 -26.25 0.42
N THR A 2 -4.26 -25.94 1.69
CA THR A 2 -4.90 -24.69 2.09
C THR A 2 -3.79 -23.66 2.29
N ALA A 3 -3.77 -22.59 1.50
CA ALA A 3 -2.79 -21.52 1.67
C ALA A 3 -3.03 -20.80 3.01
N THR A 4 -1.95 -20.46 3.72
CA THR A 4 -1.99 -19.77 5.01
C THR A 4 -1.23 -18.44 4.93
N ILE A 5 -1.57 -17.50 5.83
CA ILE A 5 -0.93 -16.20 5.99
C ILE A 5 -0.51 -16.02 7.44
N ARG A 6 0.69 -15.46 7.67
CA ARG A 6 1.11 -15.03 9.00
C ARG A 6 0.78 -13.57 9.21
N ALA A 7 -0.13 -13.29 10.12
CA ALA A 7 -0.55 -11.96 10.49
C ALA A 7 -0.88 -11.91 11.99
N ASP A 8 -0.58 -10.79 12.65
CA ASP A 8 -0.84 -10.60 14.09
C ASP A 8 -0.20 -11.68 14.99
N GLY A 9 0.97 -12.21 14.58
CA GLY A 9 1.66 -13.27 15.32
C GLY A 9 1.02 -14.66 15.21
N MET A 10 -0.02 -14.83 14.39
CA MET A 10 -0.73 -16.10 14.21
C MET A 10 -0.75 -16.52 12.73
N GLU A 11 -0.88 -17.82 12.48
CA GLU A 11 -1.05 -18.37 11.13
C GLU A 11 -2.54 -18.62 10.87
N TRP A 12 -3.07 -17.96 9.84
CA TRP A 12 -4.48 -18.00 9.48
C TRP A 12 -4.67 -18.70 8.14
N PRO A 13 -5.80 -19.42 7.93
CA PRO A 13 -6.22 -19.78 6.58
C PRO A 13 -6.41 -18.50 5.76
N LEU A 14 -5.75 -18.42 4.60
CA LEU A 14 -5.69 -17.21 3.78
C LEU A 14 -7.09 -16.66 3.47
N GLN A 15 -8.02 -17.55 3.06
CA GLN A 15 -9.39 -17.15 2.74
C GLN A 15 -10.14 -16.56 3.94
N THR A 16 -9.98 -17.16 5.12
CA THR A 16 -10.60 -16.68 6.36
C THR A 16 -10.05 -15.32 6.76
N TYR A 17 -8.73 -15.13 6.63
CA TYR A 17 -8.10 -13.85 6.93
C TYR A 17 -8.58 -12.74 5.99
N LEU A 18 -8.62 -13.01 4.68
CA LEU A 18 -9.08 -12.03 3.69
C LEU A 18 -10.53 -11.60 3.95
N ASP A 19 -11.41 -12.54 4.27
CA ASP A 19 -12.82 -12.28 4.57
C ASP A 19 -12.98 -11.48 5.89
N ALA A 20 -12.38 -11.97 6.98
CA ALA A 20 -12.45 -11.34 8.30
C ALA A 20 -11.90 -9.90 8.29
N MET A 21 -10.84 -9.65 7.52
CA MET A 21 -10.20 -8.35 7.44
C MET A 21 -10.74 -7.47 6.30
N SER A 22 -11.80 -7.90 5.61
CA SER A 22 -12.47 -7.17 4.50
C SER A 22 -11.53 -6.78 3.35
N PHE A 23 -10.66 -7.70 2.94
CA PHE A 23 -9.83 -7.52 1.75
C PHE A 23 -10.65 -7.75 0.48
N SER A 24 -10.47 -6.84 -0.48
CA SER A 24 -10.98 -6.97 -1.84
C SER A 24 -9.99 -7.79 -2.67
N ARG A 25 -10.48 -8.80 -3.38
CA ARG A 25 -9.64 -9.61 -4.27
C ARG A 25 -9.27 -8.81 -5.50
N VAL A 26 -8.03 -8.95 -5.93
CA VAL A 26 -7.57 -8.40 -7.21
C VAL A 26 -7.89 -9.41 -8.30
N ASP A 27 -8.49 -8.93 -9.37
CA ASP A 27 -8.66 -9.73 -10.57
C ASP A 27 -7.33 -9.75 -11.34
N PRO A 28 -6.79 -10.92 -11.71
CA PRO A 28 -5.46 -11.00 -12.34
C PRO A 28 -5.44 -10.45 -13.77
N PHE A 29 -6.61 -10.19 -14.37
CA PHE A 29 -6.74 -9.71 -15.74
C PHE A 29 -7.15 -8.23 -15.82
N SER A 30 -7.37 -7.57 -14.68
CA SER A 30 -7.79 -6.17 -14.64
C SER A 30 -7.21 -5.41 -13.45
N LEU A 31 -6.88 -4.14 -13.68
CA LEU A 31 -6.42 -3.27 -12.61
C LEU A 31 -7.62 -2.83 -11.74
N PRO A 32 -7.47 -2.79 -10.41
CA PRO A 32 -8.54 -2.31 -9.55
C PRO A 32 -8.80 -0.82 -9.78
N ALA A 33 -10.08 -0.44 -9.81
CA ALA A 33 -10.53 0.94 -9.91
C ALA A 33 -10.42 1.64 -8.55
N ILE A 34 -9.19 1.93 -8.12
CA ILE A 34 -8.86 2.65 -6.89
C ILE A 34 -8.04 3.90 -7.22
N ASP A 35 -8.29 4.99 -6.51
CA ASP A 35 -7.50 6.20 -6.65
C ASP A 35 -6.05 5.95 -6.20
N GLY A 36 -5.09 6.40 -7.01
CA GLY A 36 -3.67 6.14 -6.81
C GLY A 36 -3.10 6.75 -5.51
N GLN A 37 -3.77 7.74 -4.95
CA GLN A 37 -3.39 8.45 -3.71
C GLN A 37 -3.98 7.76 -2.47
N VAL A 38 -4.84 6.75 -2.63
CA VAL A 38 -5.35 5.97 -1.51
C VAL A 38 -4.25 5.03 -1.01
N ARG A 39 -4.01 5.07 0.30
CA ARG A 39 -3.14 4.09 0.95
C ARG A 39 -3.85 2.75 1.07
N VAL A 40 -3.14 1.69 0.72
CA VAL A 40 -3.63 0.31 0.72
C VAL A 40 -2.67 -0.60 1.45
N THR A 41 -3.23 -1.64 2.09
CA THR A 41 -2.49 -2.83 2.50
C THR A 41 -2.77 -3.93 1.48
N THR A 42 -1.73 -4.64 1.03
CA THR A 42 -1.86 -5.70 0.03
C THR A 42 -1.38 -7.04 0.56
N VAL A 43 -1.96 -8.11 0.05
CA VAL A 43 -1.54 -9.49 0.26
C VAL A 43 -0.98 -10.01 -1.05
N SER A 44 0.24 -10.53 -1.03
CA SER A 44 0.89 -11.10 -2.22
C SER A 44 0.28 -12.46 -2.59
N LEU A 45 0.52 -12.91 -3.83
CA LEU A 45 0.18 -14.27 -4.27
C LEU A 45 0.84 -15.36 -3.41
N SER A 46 1.96 -15.06 -2.77
CA SER A 46 2.66 -15.94 -1.82
C SER A 46 2.00 -16.01 -0.44
N GLY A 47 0.94 -15.23 -0.19
CA GLY A 47 0.26 -15.19 1.11
C GLY A 47 0.97 -14.34 2.15
N GLU A 48 1.76 -13.34 1.72
CA GLU A 48 2.47 -12.42 2.60
C GLU A 48 1.78 -11.06 2.64
N LEU A 49 1.74 -10.43 3.82
CA LEU A 49 1.22 -9.08 3.98
C LEU A 49 2.32 -8.08 3.67
N ALA A 50 2.10 -7.22 2.68
CA ALA A 50 3.03 -6.13 2.37
C ALA A 50 2.79 -4.93 3.29
N PRO A 51 3.83 -4.11 3.55
CA PRO A 51 3.66 -2.84 4.26
C PRO A 51 2.70 -1.92 3.49
N SER A 52 2.06 -1.01 4.22
CA SER A 52 1.04 -0.12 3.66
C SER A 52 1.66 0.96 2.77
N THR A 53 1.24 1.02 1.51
CA THR A 53 1.76 1.96 0.50
C THR A 53 0.63 2.60 -0.30
N TYR A 54 0.93 3.55 -1.17
CA TYR A 54 -0.03 4.17 -2.09
C TYR A 54 -0.40 3.21 -3.21
N ALA A 55 -1.67 3.21 -3.63
CA ALA A 55 -2.17 2.37 -4.72
C ALA A 55 -1.40 2.57 -6.04
N SER A 56 -0.88 3.77 -6.30
CA SER A 56 -0.04 4.07 -7.46
C SER A 56 1.32 3.36 -7.46
N GLN A 57 1.80 2.91 -6.30
CA GLN A 57 3.10 2.26 -6.11
C GLN A 57 3.00 0.74 -6.00
N VAL A 58 1.78 0.21 -6.01
CA VAL A 58 1.52 -1.22 -5.91
C VAL A 58 1.80 -1.91 -7.25
N ARG A 59 2.57 -3.00 -7.21
CA ARG A 59 2.71 -3.93 -8.33
C ARG A 59 1.50 -4.85 -8.35
N TRP A 60 0.40 -4.39 -8.93
CA TRP A 60 -0.90 -5.08 -8.91
C TRP A 60 -0.86 -6.51 -9.46
N HIS A 61 0.09 -6.84 -10.34
CA HIS A 61 0.25 -8.20 -10.87
C HIS A 61 0.70 -9.24 -9.83
N ASP A 62 1.36 -8.82 -8.74
CA ASP A 62 1.82 -9.70 -7.67
C ASP A 62 0.86 -9.76 -6.48
N VAL A 63 -0.26 -9.02 -6.56
CA VAL A 63 -1.21 -8.85 -5.47
C VAL A 63 -2.40 -9.79 -5.65
N LEU A 64 -2.69 -10.56 -4.60
CA LEU A 64 -3.88 -11.40 -4.53
C LEU A 64 -5.11 -10.59 -4.07
N ALA A 65 -4.90 -9.72 -3.08
CA ALA A 65 -5.98 -8.95 -2.48
C ALA A 65 -5.43 -7.66 -1.86
N PHE A 66 -6.29 -6.64 -1.76
CA PHE A 66 -5.95 -5.35 -1.17
C PHE A 66 -7.05 -4.84 -0.26
N ARG A 67 -6.70 -3.93 0.65
CA ARG A 67 -7.64 -3.22 1.50
C ARG A 67 -7.25 -1.75 1.60
N PRO A 68 -8.15 -0.80 1.31
CA PRO A 68 -7.90 0.63 1.53
C PRO A 68 -7.83 0.95 3.03
N ILE A 69 -7.01 1.94 3.38
CA ILE A 69 -6.84 2.40 4.76
C ILE A 69 -7.64 3.69 4.91
N ALA A 70 -8.81 3.60 5.54
CA ALA A 70 -9.77 4.69 5.65
C ALA A 70 -9.30 5.91 6.48
N ASN A 71 -8.28 5.74 7.33
CA ASN A 71 -7.82 6.74 8.30
C ASN A 71 -6.29 6.95 8.26
N GLY A 72 -5.67 6.93 7.07
CA GLY A 72 -4.32 7.46 6.96
C GLY A 72 -4.37 8.98 7.13
N LEU A 73 -3.47 9.58 7.93
CA LEU A 73 -3.22 11.03 7.85
C LEU A 73 -3.19 11.42 6.38
N GLU A 74 -3.93 12.47 6.00
CA GLU A 74 -3.96 13.07 4.67
C GLU A 74 -2.51 13.39 4.26
N SER A 75 -1.87 12.41 3.65
CA SER A 75 -0.49 12.46 3.23
C SER A 75 -0.54 12.19 1.75
N SER A 76 -0.11 13.17 0.97
CA SER A 76 0.11 12.96 -0.45
C SER A 76 1.42 12.18 -0.63
N PRO A 77 1.52 11.23 -1.58
CA PRO A 77 2.80 10.65 -1.96
C PRO A 77 3.72 11.76 -2.48
N CYS A 78 5.00 11.66 -2.15
CA CYS A 78 6.02 12.52 -2.74
C CYS A 78 6.15 12.23 -4.23
N ASP A 79 6.18 13.28 -5.07
CA ASP A 79 6.34 13.13 -6.53
C ASP A 79 7.68 12.51 -6.96
N ILE A 80 8.70 12.56 -6.11
CA ILE A 80 10.07 12.13 -6.43
C ILE A 80 10.31 10.69 -6.01
N CYS A 81 9.98 10.34 -4.77
CA CYS A 81 10.32 9.04 -4.18
C CYS A 81 9.10 8.22 -3.76
N GLY A 82 7.90 8.80 -3.78
CA GLY A 82 6.68 8.14 -3.35
C GLY A 82 6.47 8.03 -1.83
N GLU A 83 7.40 8.51 -1.00
CA GLU A 83 7.22 8.52 0.45
C GLU A 83 6.06 9.44 0.89
N PRO A 84 5.37 9.14 2.00
CA PRO A 84 4.27 9.96 2.48
C PRO A 84 4.76 11.36 2.90
N VAL A 85 4.19 12.40 2.30
CA VAL A 85 4.40 13.79 2.70
C VAL A 85 3.56 14.06 3.94
N MET A 86 4.24 14.22 5.08
CA MET A 86 3.61 14.44 6.39
C MET A 86 3.41 15.94 6.72
N ARG A 87 3.73 16.85 5.77
CA ARG A 87 3.59 18.31 5.93
C ARG A 87 2.45 18.85 5.05
N ILE A 88 1.73 19.84 5.60
CA ILE A 88 0.58 20.51 4.95
C ILE A 88 1.05 21.72 4.11
N ASP A 89 2.35 22.02 4.13
CA ASP A 89 2.95 23.08 3.33
C ASP A 89 2.99 22.66 1.85
N PHE A 90 2.75 23.63 0.96
CA PHE A 90 2.41 23.53 -0.46
C PHE A 90 3.38 22.77 -1.40
N HIS A 91 4.34 22.00 -0.86
CA HIS A 91 5.26 21.18 -1.62
C HIS A 91 4.83 19.71 -1.59
N SER A 92 4.70 19.13 -2.78
CA SER A 92 4.44 17.70 -3.00
C SER A 92 5.70 16.83 -2.86
N GLN A 93 6.67 17.28 -2.04
CA GLN A 93 7.95 16.62 -1.81
C GLN A 93 8.09 16.23 -0.33
N CYS A 94 8.68 15.06 -0.04
CA CYS A 94 8.97 14.68 1.34
C CYS A 94 10.25 15.36 1.82
N ALA A 95 10.43 15.48 3.14
CA ALA A 95 11.60 16.12 3.74
C ALA A 95 12.93 15.55 3.20
N SER A 96 13.01 14.25 2.93
CA SER A 96 14.20 13.61 2.35
C SER A 96 14.50 14.07 0.92
N CYS A 97 13.48 14.40 0.13
CA CYS A 97 13.64 14.87 -1.24
C CYS A 97 13.81 16.39 -1.33
N GLU A 98 13.21 17.15 -0.41
CA GLU A 98 13.42 18.60 -0.30
C GLU A 98 14.87 18.92 0.08
N ASP A 99 15.44 18.19 1.04
CA ASP A 99 16.82 18.39 1.53
C ASP A 99 17.88 18.09 0.44
N ALA A 100 17.61 17.11 -0.43
CA ALA A 100 18.47 16.81 -1.57
C ALA A 100 18.53 17.95 -2.60
N GLY A 101 17.54 18.85 -2.62
CA GLY A 101 17.54 20.06 -3.45
C GLY A 101 18.25 21.25 -2.81
N GLU A 102 18.35 21.30 -1.48
CA GLU A 102 18.91 22.44 -0.74
C GLU A 102 20.45 22.38 -0.60
N TYR A 103 21.06 21.19 -0.68
CA TYR A 103 22.52 21.00 -0.59
C TYR A 103 23.24 20.74 -1.92
N GLY A 104 22.62 21.07 -3.06
CA GLY A 104 23.25 20.96 -4.38
C GLY A 104 24.19 22.13 -4.69
N TRP A 105 25.46 22.02 -4.28
CA TRP A 105 26.59 22.82 -4.77
C TRP A 105 27.66 21.91 -5.36
#